data_AF-A0A7V6XNV4-F1
#
_entry.id   AF-A0A7V6XNV4-F1
#
_cell.length_a   1.000
_cell.length_b   1.000
_cell.length_c   1.000
_cell.angle_alpha   90.00
_cell.angle_beta   90.00
_cell.angle_gamma   90.00
#
_symmetry.space_group_name_H-M   'P 1'
#
loop_
_entity.id
_entity.type
_entity.pdbx_description
1 polymer ?
#
loop_
_entity_poly.entity_id
_entity_poly.type
_entity_poly.pdbx_seq_one_letter_code
_entity_poly.pdbx_strand_id
1 'polypeptide(L)' 'MKKDKLILAIETSCDETSAAVIKNGTDILSNVVSSQIESHKRFGGVVPEIASRHHVEQLTYIFEAALKEADVTMN' A
#
# COMPACT_ATOMS: atom_id res chain seq x y z
N MET A 1 24.51 -10.67 -17.21
CA MET A 1 23.90 -9.51 -16.54
C MET A 1 22.94 -10.02 -15.47
N LYS A 2 22.95 -9.46 -14.25
CA LYS A 2 21.92 -9.80 -13.25
C LYS A 2 20.59 -9.20 -13.70
N LYS A 3 19.51 -9.98 -13.63
CA LYS A 3 18.15 -9.47 -13.87
C LYS A 3 17.74 -8.63 -12.66
N ASP A 4 17.18 -7.45 -12.92
CA ASP A 4 16.61 -6.62 -11.86
C ASP A 4 15.48 -7.36 -11.14
N LYS A 5 15.44 -7.24 -9.81
CA LYS A 5 14.37 -7.79 -8.97
C LYS A 5 13.45 -6.66 -8.55
N LEU A 6 12.15 -6.87 -8.75
CA LEU A 6 11.11 -6.00 -8.22
C LEU A 6 10.50 -6.65 -6.97
N ILE A 7 10.29 -5.85 -5.95
CA ILE A 7 9.62 -6.21 -4.70
C ILE A 7 8.37 -5.36 -4.61
N LEU A 8 7.22 -6.00 -4.45
CA LEU A 8 6.00 -5.31 -4.06
C LEU A 8 5.85 -5.44 -2.54
N ALA A 9 6.01 -4.33 -1.83
CA ALA A 9 5.76 -4.24 -0.40
C ALA A 9 4.31 -3.82 -0.14
N ILE A 10 3.69 -4.42 0.86
CA ILE A 10 2.32 -4.10 1.31
C ILE A 10 2.38 -3.87 2.81
N GLU A 11 1.73 -2.81 3.28
CA GLU A 11 1.66 -2.45 4.70
C GLU A 11 0.21 -2.17 5.09
N THR A 12 -0.28 -2.93 6.08
CA THR A 12 -1.67 -2.92 6.58
C THR A 12 -1.73 -3.24 8.08
N SER A 13 -0.74 -2.81 8.87
CA SER A 13 -0.64 -3.20 10.29
C SER A 13 -1.59 -2.43 11.22
N CYS A 14 -1.90 -1.18 10.91
CA CYS A 14 -2.70 -0.29 11.76
C CYS A 14 -3.90 0.32 11.01
N ASP A 15 -3.80 1.57 10.56
CA ASP A 15 -4.89 2.34 9.95
C ASP A 15 -4.52 2.92 8.58
N GLU A 16 -3.41 2.44 8.01
CA GLU A 16 -2.90 2.82 6.70
C GLU A 16 -2.86 1.59 5.79
N THR A 17 -3.33 1.75 4.56
CA THR A 17 -3.13 0.77 3.50
C THR A 17 -2.12 1.34 2.53
N SER A 18 -0.96 0.70 2.38
CA SER A 18 0.03 1.16 1.42
C SER A 18 0.64 0.03 0.59
N ALA A 19 1.10 0.40 -0.60
CA ALA A 19 1.88 -0.47 -1.47
C ALA A 19 3.03 0.31 -2.11
N ALA A 20 4.19 -0.33 -2.21
CA ALA A 20 5.38 0.24 -2.82
C ALA A 20 6.05 -0.77 -3.74
N VAL A 21 6.51 -0.31 -4.91
CA VAL A 21 7.36 -1.11 -5.80
C VAL A 21 8.81 -0.71 -5.58
N ILE A 22 9.65 -1.66 -5.21
CA ILE A 22 11.06 -1.44 -4.89
C ILE A 22 11.93 -2.26 -5.84
N LYS A 23 12.85 -1.61 -6.53
CA LYS A 23 13.84 -2.22 -7.40
C LYS A 23 15.11 -2.53 -6.61
N ASN A 24 15.55 -3.78 -6.69
CA ASN A 24 16.79 -4.29 -6.08
C ASN A 24 16.93 -4.02 -4.57
N GLY A 25 15.82 -3.77 -3.87
CA GLY A 25 15.77 -3.54 -2.43
C GLY A 25 16.15 -2.13 -1.96
N THR A 26 16.54 -1.23 -2.86
CA THR A 26 17.02 0.11 -2.50
C THR A 26 16.29 1.22 -3.23
N ASP A 27 15.85 0.98 -4.45
CA ASP A 27 15.30 2.02 -5.31
C ASP A 27 13.78 1.95 -5.26
N ILE A 28 13.14 2.93 -4.62
CA ILE A 28 11.68 3.02 -4.54
C ILE A 28 11.17 3.59 -5.87
N LEU A 29 10.42 2.80 -6.62
CA LEU A 29 9.81 3.19 -7.90
C LEU A 29 8.42 3.81 -7.71
N SER A 30 7.70 3.39 -6.68
CA SER A 30 6.42 3.98 -6.26
C SER A 30 6.19 3.75 -4.78
N ASN A 31 5.39 4.62 -4.15
CA ASN A 31 4.94 4.47 -2.78
C ASN A 31 3.58 5.14 -2.58
N VAL A 32 2.51 4.34 -2.61
CA VAL A 32 1.13 4.83 -2.53
C VAL A 32 0.56 4.49 -1.16
N VAL A 33 0.01 5.49 -0.46
CA VAL A 33 -0.54 5.37 0.89
C VAL A 33 -1.97 5.90 0.94
N SER A 34 -2.88 5.13 1.53
CA SER A 34 -4.22 5.59 1.93
C SER A 34 -4.35 5.52 3.44
N SER A 35 -4.63 6.66 4.07
CA SER A 35 -4.81 6.78 5.52
C SER A 35 -6.29 6.78 5.92
N GLN A 36 -6.61 6.13 7.04
CA GLN A 36 -7.96 6.07 7.60
C GLN A 36 -8.17 7.05 8.79
N ILE A 37 -7.24 7.97 9.04
CA ILE A 37 -7.28 8.90 10.19
C ILE A 37 -8.65 9.58 10.33
N GLU A 38 -9.21 10.11 9.23
CA GLU A 38 -10.50 10.81 9.28
C GLU A 38 -11.68 9.87 9.62
N SER A 39 -11.63 8.60 9.24
CA SER A 39 -12.65 7.61 9.63
C SER A 39 -12.61 7.31 11.13
N HIS A 40 -11.41 7.26 11.72
CA HIS A 40 -11.19 6.93 13.13
C HIS A 40 -11.36 8.13 14.07
N LYS A 41 -11.22 9.35 13.55
CA LYS A 41 -11.33 10.61 14.31
C LYS A 41 -12.61 10.74 15.13
N ARG A 42 -13.74 10.29 14.59
CA ARG A 42 -15.05 10.32 15.29
C ARG A 42 -15.12 9.37 16.50
N PHE A 43 -14.22 8.40 16.58
CA PHE A 43 -14.16 7.42 17.67
C PHE A 43 -13.08 7.74 18.70
N GLY A 44 -12.26 8.78 18.48
CA GLY A 44 -11.18 9.17 19.38
C GLY A 44 -9.98 8.21 19.37
N GLY A 45 -9.89 7.31 18.39
CA GLY A 45 -8.82 6.33 18.26
C GLY A 45 -9.13 5.29 17.18
N VAL A 46 -8.15 4.45 16.85
CA VAL A 46 -8.29 3.39 15.85
C VAL A 46 -9.25 2.33 16.36
N VAL A 47 -10.28 2.02 15.56
CA VAL A 47 -11.21 0.92 15.80
C VAL A 47 -10.76 -0.28 14.95
N PRO A 48 -10.26 -1.39 15.54
CA PRO A 48 -9.63 -2.48 14.79
C PRO A 48 -10.50 -3.09 13.69
N GLU A 49 -11.79 -3.32 13.96
CA GLU A 49 -12.74 -3.88 12.97
C GLU A 49 -13.02 -2.91 11.82
N ILE A 50 -12.99 -1.60 12.06
CA ILE A 50 -13.16 -0.62 10.97
C ILE A 50 -11.87 -0.56 10.14
N ALA A 51 -10.72 -0.70 10.79
CA ALA A 51 -9.44 -0.68 10.11
C ALA A 51 -9.25 -1.87 9.18
N SER A 52 -9.54 -3.08 9.66
CA SER A 52 -9.47 -4.31 8.88
C SER A 52 -10.34 -4.24 7.61
N ARG A 53 -11.56 -3.71 7.72
CA ARG A 53 -12.49 -3.56 6.58
C ARG A 53 -11.98 -2.55 5.55
N HIS A 54 -11.51 -1.39 6.00
CA HIS A 54 -10.95 -0.40 5.09
C HIS A 54 -9.69 -0.90 4.37
N HIS A 55 -8.86 -1.73 5.00
CA HIS A 55 -7.74 -2.36 4.29
C HIS A 55 -8.24 -3.19 3.11
N VAL A 56 -9.25 -4.03 3.30
CA VAL A 56 -9.86 -4.85 2.23
C VAL A 56 -10.44 -3.98 1.11
N GLU A 57 -11.11 -2.88 1.47
CA GLU A 57 -11.72 -1.96 0.51
C GLU A 57 -10.68 -1.20 -0.34
N GLN A 58 -9.52 -0.87 0.25
CA GLN A 58 -8.49 -0.05 -0.41
C GLN A 58 -7.42 -0.86 -1.14
N LEU A 59 -7.23 -2.14 -0.78
CA LEU A 59 -6.05 -2.91 -1.21
C LEU A 59 -5.89 -2.95 -2.74
N THR A 60 -6.96 -3.22 -3.48
CA THR A 60 -6.92 -3.30 -4.95
C THR A 60 -6.56 -1.94 -5.57
N TYR A 61 -7.15 -0.85 -5.09
CA TYR A 61 -6.86 0.50 -5.61
C TYR A 61 -5.41 0.91 -5.36
N ILE A 62 -4.91 0.65 -4.15
CA ILE A 62 -3.53 0.96 -3.76
C ILE A 62 -2.54 0.12 -4.57
N PHE A 63 -2.83 -1.16 -4.75
CA PHE A 63 -2.04 -2.07 -5.57
C PHE A 63 -1.93 -1.59 -7.03
N GLU A 64 -3.07 -1.30 -7.67
CA GLU A 64 -3.11 -0.84 -9.06
C GLU A 64 -2.41 0.51 -9.24
N ALA A 65 -2.61 1.44 -8.29
CA ALA A 65 -1.93 2.72 -8.29
C ALA A 65 -0.41 2.56 -8.17
N ALA A 66 0.07 1.68 -7.29
CA ALA A 66 1.50 1.45 -7.09
C ALA A 66 2.16 0.84 -8.33
N LEU A 67 1.51 -0.11 -9.02
CA LEU A 67 2.03 -0.66 -10.28
C LEU A 67 2.06 0.41 -11.39
N LYS A 68 1.00 1.21 -11.48
CA LYS A 68 0.90 2.28 -12.47
C LYS A 68 1.95 3.37 -12.27
N GLU A 69 2.17 3.81 -11.03
CA GLU A 69 3.17 4.84 -10.71
C GLU A 69 4.60 4.35 -10.96
N ALA A 70 4.87 3.07 -10.70
CA ALA A 70 6.17 2.45 -10.97
C ALA A 70 6.39 2.05 -12.45
N ASP A 71 5.39 2.24 -13.32
CA ASP A 71 5.40 1.84 -14.74
C ASP A 71 5.76 0.35 -14.95
N VAL A 72 5.11 -0.53 -14.18
CA VAL A 72 5.32 -2.00 -14.24
C VAL A 72 4.00 -2.76 -14.33
N THR A 73 4.06 -3.99 -14.85
CA THR A 73 2.90 -4.88 -14.98
C THR A 73 3.09 -6.17 -14.19
N MET A 74 2.00 -6.74 -13.69
CA MET A 74 1.98 -8.09 -13.12
C MET A 74 1.57 -9.09 -14.20
N ASN A 75 2.29 -10.22 -14.30
CA ASN A 75 2.04 -11.28 -15.28
C ASN A 75 1.19 -12.41 -14.70
#